data_AF-A0A2G9S3Z0-F1
#
_entry.id   AF-A0A2G9S3Z0-F1
#
_cell.length_a   1.000
_cell.length_b   1.000
_cell.length_c   1.000
_cell.angle_alpha   90.00
_cell.angle_beta   90.00
_cell.angle_gamma   90.00
#
_symmetry.space_group_name_H-M   'P 1'
#
loop_
_entity.id
_entity.type
_entity.pdbx_description
1 polymer ?
#
loop_
_entity_poly.entity_id
_entity_poly.type
_entity_poly.pdbx_seq_one_letter_code
_entity_poly.pdbx_strand_id
1 'polypeptide(L)'
;EDEDLPHHDERTWNVGNINRSQAENLLRGKRDGTFLVRESSKQGCYACSVVADGEVKHCVINKTLTGYGFAEPYNLYNSLKELVLHYQHTSLVQHNDSLNVTLAYPVYAQQRR
;
A
#
# COMPACT_ATOMS: atom_id res chain seq x y z
N GLU A 1 14.86 -13.89 7.50
CA GLU A 1 14.98 -13.73 6.04
C GLU A 1 14.04 -12.63 5.49
N ASP A 2 13.54 -11.72 6.34
CA ASP A 2 12.71 -10.57 5.95
C ASP A 2 13.51 -9.29 5.64
N GLU A 3 14.81 -9.27 5.92
CA GLU A 3 15.67 -8.08 5.73
C GLU A 3 15.91 -7.76 4.24
N ASP A 4 15.77 -8.74 3.35
CA ASP A 4 15.97 -8.58 1.91
C ASP A 4 14.69 -8.23 1.13
N LEU A 5 13.57 -8.01 1.83
CA LEU A 5 12.32 -7.64 1.17
C LEU A 5 12.42 -6.27 0.51
N PRO A 6 11.93 -6.11 -0.74
CA PRO A 6 11.97 -4.81 -1.43
C PRO A 6 11.20 -3.71 -0.67
N HIS A 7 10.25 -4.10 0.18
CA HIS A 7 9.47 -3.23 1.06
C HIS A 7 10.33 -2.36 1.99
N HIS A 8 11.55 -2.79 2.31
CA HIS A 8 12.47 -2.00 3.13
C HIS A 8 12.97 -0.74 2.43
N ASP A 9 13.02 -0.74 1.10
CA ASP A 9 13.33 0.44 0.29
C ASP A 9 12.03 1.13 -0.10
N GLU A 10 11.73 2.27 0.54
CA GLU A 10 10.51 3.04 0.28
C GLU A 10 10.38 3.46 -1.18
N ARG A 11 11.49 3.61 -1.92
CA ARG A 11 11.46 3.99 -3.35
C ARG A 11 10.81 2.92 -4.23
N THR A 12 10.63 1.70 -3.71
CA THR A 12 10.00 0.61 -4.46
C THR A 12 8.47 0.68 -4.47
N TRP A 13 7.86 1.39 -3.52
CA TRP A 13 6.39 1.49 -3.37
C TRP A 13 5.88 2.90 -3.13
N ASN A 14 6.67 3.81 -2.55
CA ASN A 14 6.30 5.21 -2.34
C ASN A 14 6.55 6.01 -3.61
N VAL A 15 5.47 6.43 -4.26
CA VAL A 15 5.50 7.13 -5.56
C VAL A 15 5.24 8.62 -5.44
N GLY A 16 5.13 9.14 -4.21
CA GLY A 16 4.95 10.56 -3.93
C GLY A 16 3.63 11.12 -4.46
N ASN A 17 3.70 12.34 -5.00
CA ASN A 17 2.53 13.09 -5.46
C ASN A 17 2.09 12.68 -6.87
N ILE A 18 1.45 11.51 -6.97
CA ILE A 18 0.68 11.12 -8.15
C ILE A 18 -0.80 11.01 -7.81
N ASN A 19 -1.65 11.28 -8.80
CA ASN A 19 -3.08 11.16 -8.63
C ASN A 19 -3.58 9.70 -8.81
N ARG A 20 -4.86 9.50 -8.50
CA ARG A 20 -5.53 8.20 -8.61
C ARG A 20 -5.39 7.55 -9.99
N SER A 21 -5.57 8.32 -11.07
CA SER A 21 -5.52 7.80 -12.44
C SER A 21 -4.09 7.39 -12.84
N GLN A 22 -3.08 8.15 -12.43
CA GLN A 22 -1.68 7.77 -12.63
C GLN A 22 -1.34 6.47 -11.90
N ALA A 23 -1.83 6.28 -10.67
CA ALA A 23 -1.67 5.03 -9.94
C ALA A 23 -2.34 3.84 -10.63
N GLU A 24 -3.57 4.01 -11.13
CA GLU A 24 -4.28 2.99 -11.90
C GLU A 24 -3.51 2.58 -13.16
N ASN A 25 -2.87 3.54 -13.85
CA ASN A 25 -2.04 3.26 -15.02
C ASN A 25 -0.75 2.48 -14.66
N LEU A 26 -0.10 2.80 -13.54
CA LEU A 26 1.09 2.06 -13.07
C LEU A 26 0.77 0.61 -12.69
N LEU A 27 -0.42 0.38 -12.13
CA LEU A 27 -0.87 -0.93 -11.65
C LEU A 27 -1.61 -1.74 -12.71
N ARG A 28 -1.94 -1.15 -13.87
CA ARG A 28 -2.65 -1.81 -14.96
C ARG A 28 -1.92 -3.08 -15.41
N GLY A 29 -2.62 -4.21 -15.36
CA GLY A 29 -2.10 -5.51 -15.80
C GLY A 29 -1.01 -6.10 -14.88
N LYS A 30 -0.80 -5.52 -13.70
CA LYS A 30 0.06 -6.13 -12.67
C LYS A 30 -0.68 -7.26 -11.95
N ARG A 31 0.07 -8.14 -11.31
CA ARG A 31 -0.47 -9.26 -10.52
C ARG A 31 -1.14 -8.76 -9.24
N ASP A 32 -2.09 -9.54 -8.72
CA ASP A 32 -2.71 -9.26 -7.42
C ASP A 32 -1.66 -9.13 -6.32
N GLY A 33 -1.91 -8.20 -5.39
CA GLY A 33 -0.96 -7.79 -4.34
C GLY A 33 0.11 -6.81 -4.81
N THR A 34 0.14 -6.41 -6.09
CA THR A 34 1.00 -5.30 -6.52
C THR A 34 0.43 -3.99 -5.99
N PHE A 35 1.27 -3.19 -5.32
CA PHE A 35 0.81 -1.99 -4.62
C PHE A 35 1.77 -0.80 -4.74
N LEU A 36 1.23 0.37 -4.43
CA LEU A 36 1.98 1.61 -4.22
C LEU A 36 1.30 2.47 -3.14
N VAL A 37 2.08 3.36 -2.53
CA VAL A 37 1.60 4.42 -1.63
C VAL A 37 1.86 5.77 -2.28
N ARG A 38 0.85 6.63 -2.29
CA ARG A 38 0.89 7.96 -2.89
C ARG A 38 0.29 8.98 -1.93
N GLU A 39 0.56 10.26 -2.19
CA GLU A 39 -0.15 11.34 -1.52
C GLU A 39 -1.65 11.27 -1.86
N SER A 40 -2.50 11.54 -0.87
CA SER A 40 -3.93 11.72 -1.11
C SER A 40 -4.19 13.12 -1.66
N SER A 41 -5.30 13.28 -2.38
CA SER A 41 -5.82 14.62 -2.71
C SER A 41 -6.23 15.42 -1.46
N LYS A 42 -6.42 14.73 -0.32
CA LYS A 42 -6.64 15.35 0.98
C LYS A 42 -5.30 15.66 1.65
N GLN A 43 -5.09 16.94 1.97
CA GLN A 43 -3.87 17.41 2.62
C GLN A 43 -3.59 16.64 3.93
N GLY A 44 -2.36 16.14 4.07
CA GLY A 44 -1.92 15.41 5.25
C GLY A 44 -2.36 13.94 5.32
N CYS A 45 -3.03 13.42 4.29
CA CYS A 45 -3.39 12.00 4.17
C CYS A 45 -2.62 11.33 3.03
N TYR A 46 -2.51 10.01 3.11
CA TYR A 46 -1.94 9.17 2.05
C TYR A 46 -3.02 8.24 1.49
N ALA A 47 -2.70 7.59 0.38
CA ALA A 47 -3.53 6.52 -0.18
C ALA A 47 -2.65 5.34 -0.58
N CYS A 48 -3.12 4.13 -0.28
CA CYS A 48 -2.60 2.89 -0.82
C CYS A 48 -3.43 2.52 -2.05
N SER A 49 -2.77 2.27 -3.18
CA SER A 49 -3.39 1.67 -4.36
C SER A 49 -2.85 0.25 -4.51
N VAL A 50 -3.72 -0.74 -4.63
CA VAL A 50 -3.34 -2.17 -4.69
C VAL A 50 -4.19 -2.90 -5.72
N VAL A 51 -3.60 -3.87 -6.42
CA VAL A 51 -4.34 -4.78 -7.29
C VAL A 51 -4.95 -5.91 -6.47
N ALA A 52 -6.26 -6.09 -6.54
CA ALA A 52 -7.00 -7.18 -5.93
C ALA A 52 -8.08 -7.67 -6.89
N ASP A 53 -8.15 -8.98 -7.12
CA ASP A 53 -9.06 -9.61 -8.09
C ASP A 53 -8.93 -8.99 -9.49
N GLY A 54 -7.71 -8.66 -9.91
CA GLY A 54 -7.42 -8.01 -11.19
C GLY A 54 -7.83 -6.53 -11.30
N GLU A 55 -8.41 -5.95 -10.25
CA GLU A 55 -8.82 -4.53 -10.21
C GLU A 55 -7.96 -3.69 -9.29
N VAL A 56 -7.76 -2.41 -9.64
CA VAL A 56 -7.05 -1.47 -8.76
C VAL A 56 -8.01 -0.92 -7.71
N LYS A 57 -7.75 -1.26 -6.45
CA LYS A 57 -8.46 -0.74 -5.28
C LYS A 57 -7.65 0.38 -4.62
N HIS A 58 -8.33 1.33 -3.97
CA HIS A 58 -7.70 2.49 -3.33
C HIS A 58 -8.20 2.62 -1.89
N CYS A 59 -7.27 2.58 -0.94
CA CYS A 59 -7.54 2.70 0.49
C CYS A 59 -6.91 4.00 1.01
N VAL A 60 -7.67 4.80 1.77
CA VAL A 60 -7.12 5.98 2.43
C VAL A 60 -6.28 5.52 3.62
N ILE A 61 -5.07 6.06 3.75
CA ILE A 61 -4.25 5.91 4.94
C ILE A 61 -4.43 7.18 5.78
N ASN A 62 -5.03 7.00 6.95
CA ASN A 62 -5.22 8.05 7.93
C ASN A 62 -3.88 8.32 8.63
N LYS A 63 -3.61 9.61 8.87
CA LYS A 63 -2.53 10.06 9.74
C LYS A 63 -3.18 10.62 11.01
N THR A 64 -2.99 9.94 12.13
CA THR A 64 -3.58 10.30 13.42
C THR A 64 -2.48 10.58 14.46
N LEU A 65 -2.87 10.97 15.68
CA LEU A 65 -1.93 11.12 16.79
C LEU A 65 -1.30 9.79 17.23
N THR A 66 -2.01 8.67 17.04
CA THR A 66 -1.54 7.34 17.43
C THR A 66 -0.75 6.62 16.33
N GLY A 67 -0.73 7.19 15.11
CA GLY A 67 0.00 6.62 13.98
C GLY A 67 -0.79 6.63 12.67
N TYR A 68 -0.24 5.91 11.69
CA TYR A 68 -0.83 5.64 10.39
C TYR A 68 -1.72 4.39 10.43
N GLY A 69 -2.75 4.33 9.59
CA GLY A 69 -3.58 3.13 9.43
C GLY A 69 -4.73 3.31 8.45
N PHE A 70 -5.41 2.21 8.11
CA PHE A 70 -6.56 2.23 7.20
C PHE A 70 -7.88 2.54 7.91
N ALA A 71 -8.03 2.11 9.16
CA ALA A 71 -9.22 2.31 9.98
C ALA A 71 -8.87 2.21 11.47
N GLU A 72 -9.68 2.82 12.34
CA GLU A 72 -9.62 2.56 13.78
C GLU A 72 -10.11 1.12 14.08
N PRO A 73 -9.56 0.45 15.12
CA PRO A 73 -8.53 0.90 16.05
C PRO A 73 -7.08 0.70 15.55
N TYR A 74 -6.87 0.42 14.27
CA TYR A 74 -5.59 0.00 13.68
C TYR A 74 -4.71 1.14 13.16
N ASN A 75 -4.94 2.37 13.63
CA ASN A 75 -4.08 3.53 13.34
C ASN A 75 -2.88 3.56 14.30
N LEU A 76 -2.00 2.56 14.17
CA LEU A 76 -1.00 2.21 15.19
C LEU A 76 0.45 2.27 14.70
N TYR A 77 0.68 2.52 13.41
CA TYR A 77 2.03 2.45 12.83
C TYR A 77 2.74 3.81 12.89
N ASN A 78 4.00 3.85 13.31
CA ASN A 78 4.74 5.12 13.46
C ASN A 78 5.18 5.71 12.11
N SER A 79 5.26 4.86 11.07
CA SER A 79 5.63 5.26 9.72
C SER A 79 4.82 4.51 8.67
N LEU A 80 4.80 5.04 7.44
CA LEU A 80 4.23 4.33 6.29
C LEU A 80 4.98 3.02 6.03
N LYS A 81 6.29 2.97 6.25
CA LYS A 81 7.10 1.76 6.10
C LYS A 81 6.67 0.67 7.08
N GLU A 82 6.46 1.00 8.35
CA GLU A 82 5.96 0.03 9.33
C GLU A 82 4.59 -0.53 8.95
N LEU A 83 3.68 0.35 8.48
CA LEU A 83 2.38 -0.07 7.97
C LEU A 83 2.56 -1.05 6.79
N VAL A 84 3.41 -0.71 5.82
CA VAL A 84 3.64 -1.55 4.65
C VAL A 84 4.22 -2.91 5.03
N LEU A 85 5.23 -2.95 5.91
CA LEU A 85 5.85 -4.19 6.38
C LEU A 85 4.85 -5.08 7.14
N HIS A 86 3.93 -4.49 7.90
CA HIS A 86 2.87 -5.23 8.55
C HIS A 86 1.90 -5.86 7.53
N TYR A 87 1.35 -5.05 6.62
CA TYR A 87 0.37 -5.52 5.64
C TYR A 87 0.97 -6.33 4.47
N GLN A 88 2.28 -6.47 4.41
CA GLN A 88 2.91 -7.47 3.55
C GLN A 88 2.63 -8.89 4.05
N HIS A 89 2.42 -9.08 5.36
CA HIS A 89 2.06 -10.36 5.98
C HIS A 89 0.58 -10.45 6.38
N THR A 90 -0.06 -9.31 6.67
CA THR A 90 -1.46 -9.24 7.10
C THR A 90 -2.38 -8.86 5.94
N SER A 91 -3.42 -9.67 5.69
CA SER A 91 -4.42 -9.38 4.65
C SER A 91 -5.24 -8.13 5.00
N LEU A 92 -5.59 -7.34 3.98
CA LEU A 92 -6.48 -6.19 4.12
C LEU A 92 -7.95 -6.57 4.35
N VAL A 93 -8.28 -7.87 4.29
CA VAL A 93 -9.65 -8.39 4.52
C VAL A 93 -10.25 -7.92 5.85
N GLN A 94 -9.40 -7.70 6.86
CA GLN A 94 -9.82 -7.20 8.17
C GLN A 94 -10.48 -5.82 8.14
N HIS A 95 -10.28 -5.05 7.06
CA HIS A 95 -10.91 -3.74 6.86
C HIS A 95 -12.07 -3.80 5.85
N ASN A 96 -12.05 -4.76 4.94
CA ASN A 96 -13.05 -4.94 3.89
C ASN A 96 -12.94 -6.33 3.28
N ASP A 97 -14.01 -7.12 3.31
CA ASP A 97 -14.05 -8.51 2.80
C ASP A 97 -13.64 -8.64 1.33
N SER A 98 -13.81 -7.58 0.53
CA SER A 98 -13.38 -7.53 -0.89
C SER A 98 -11.90 -7.23 -1.10
N LEU A 99 -11.11 -7.09 -0.03
CA LEU A 99 -9.68 -6.82 -0.06
C LEU A 99 -8.89 -7.98 0.56
N ASN A 100 -9.19 -9.22 0.17
CA ASN A 100 -8.41 -10.38 0.62
C ASN A 100 -7.05 -10.47 -0.11
N VAL A 101 -6.19 -9.50 0.17
CA VAL A 101 -4.89 -9.31 -0.46
C VAL A 101 -3.90 -8.73 0.55
N THR A 102 -2.62 -9.05 0.40
CA THR A 102 -1.52 -8.40 1.12
C THR A 102 -0.80 -7.40 0.22
N LEU A 103 -0.01 -6.51 0.82
CA LEU A 103 0.91 -5.63 0.09
C LEU A 103 2.14 -6.41 -0.38
N ALA A 104 1.93 -7.40 -1.26
CA ALA A 104 2.93 -8.41 -1.60
C ALA A 104 4.06 -7.89 -2.49
N TYR A 105 3.75 -7.05 -3.48
CA TYR A 105 4.71 -6.65 -4.52
C TYR A 105 4.78 -5.12 -4.66
N PRO A 106 5.85 -4.46 -4.16
CA PRO A 106 6.07 -3.04 -4.43
C PRO A 106 6.13 -2.78 -5.95
N VAL A 107 5.45 -1.75 -6.44
CA VAL A 107 5.29 -1.48 -7.89
C VAL A 107 6.61 -1.39 -8.66
N TYR A 108 7.68 -0.91 -8.03
CA TYR A 108 9.02 -0.79 -8.61
C TYR A 108 10.03 -1.80 -8.06
N ALA A 109 9.59 -2.81 -7.29
CA ALA A 109 10.45 -3.94 -6.99
C ALA A 109 10.82 -4.65 -8.30
N GLN A 110 12.11 -4.87 -8.53
CA GLN A 110 12.55 -5.71 -9.64
C GLN A 110 11.97 -7.11 -9.43
N GLN A 111 11.18 -7.60 -10.39
CA GLN A 111 10.84 -9.01 -10.41
C GLN A 111 12.15 -9.77 -10.58
N ARG A 112 12.59 -10.48 -9.54
CA ARG A 112 13.66 -11.48 -9.70
C ARG A 112 13.15 -12.44 -10.77
N ARG A 113 13.85 -12.47 -11.90
CA ARG A 113 13.57 -13.36 -13.03
C ARG A 113 13.73 -14.80 -12.59
#